data_AF-A0A370GME2-F1
#
_entry.id   AF-A0A370GME2-F1
#
_cell.length_a   1.000
_cell.length_b   1.000
_cell.length_c   1.000
_cell.angle_alpha   90.00
_cell.angle_beta   90.00
_cell.angle_gamma   90.00
#
_symmetry.space_group_name_H-M   'P 1'
#
loop_
_entity.id
_entity.type
_entity.pdbx_description
1 polymer ?
#
loop_
_entity_poly.entity_id
_entity_poly.type
_entity_poly.pdbx_seq_one_letter_code
_entity_poly.pdbx_strand_id
1 'polypeptide(L)'
;MATGADTWWAQAAQDAGLAVWAYQPFPEQTAKFTSAQQREHARIREIAERVVVVGDRFAWGHFDTRDALMIDDAHAIIAVRDPGRDSGGTVSALARYCPARTVIKVNTAARHTSIASAYTHGPWSDPSARHDAVTGRQAIDAVFPAGTACTSRPDDAAPATTPHTTPPPDSGIDP
;
A
#
# COMPACT_ATOMS: atom_id res chain seq x y z
N MET A 1 8.07 -2.83 -1.73
CA MET A 1 7.20 -3.75 -0.98
C MET A 1 8.13 -4.56 -0.12
N ALA A 2 8.00 -4.49 1.18
CA ALA A 2 8.73 -5.37 2.09
C ALA A 2 7.97 -6.70 2.27
N THR A 3 8.59 -7.66 2.92
CA THR A 3 7.89 -8.86 3.40
C THR A 3 7.10 -8.54 4.67
N GLY A 4 6.08 -9.33 5.01
CA GLY A 4 5.35 -9.21 6.27
C GLY A 4 4.10 -8.35 6.16
N ALA A 5 4.05 -7.22 6.85
CA ALA A 5 2.85 -6.37 6.89
C ALA A 5 2.40 -5.92 5.49
N ASP A 6 3.33 -5.48 4.63
CA ASP A 6 3.03 -5.09 3.24
C ASP A 6 2.37 -6.24 2.46
N THR A 7 2.87 -7.48 2.61
CA THR A 7 2.30 -8.66 1.92
C THR A 7 0.91 -9.02 2.45
N TRP A 8 0.68 -8.89 3.77
CA TRP A 8 -0.64 -9.16 4.36
C TRP A 8 -1.68 -8.14 3.93
N TRP A 9 -1.32 -6.86 3.85
CA TRP A 9 -2.22 -5.81 3.38
C TRP A 9 -2.54 -5.94 1.90
N ALA A 10 -1.56 -6.31 1.06
CA ALA A 10 -1.80 -6.59 -0.35
C ALA A 10 -2.81 -7.74 -0.54
N GLN A 11 -2.66 -8.84 0.22
CA GLN A 11 -3.62 -9.95 0.18
C GLN A 11 -5.01 -9.52 0.68
N ALA A 12 -5.09 -8.82 1.82
CA ALA A 12 -6.36 -8.37 2.36
C ALA A 12 -7.10 -7.41 1.42
N ALA A 13 -6.37 -6.52 0.74
CA ALA A 13 -6.94 -5.64 -0.27
C ALA A 13 -7.49 -6.45 -1.47
N GLN A 14 -6.73 -7.44 -1.94
CA GLN A 14 -7.19 -8.33 -3.01
C GLN A 14 -8.45 -9.11 -2.63
N ASP A 15 -8.48 -9.71 -1.43
CA ASP A 15 -9.62 -10.46 -0.92
C ASP A 15 -10.88 -9.58 -0.82
N ALA A 16 -10.69 -8.28 -0.56
CA ALA A 16 -11.75 -7.29 -0.52
C ALA A 16 -12.12 -6.70 -1.89
N GLY A 17 -11.48 -7.14 -2.99
CA GLY A 17 -11.70 -6.59 -4.32
C GLY A 17 -11.20 -5.15 -4.50
N LEU A 18 -10.24 -4.71 -3.68
CA LEU A 18 -9.65 -3.38 -3.74
C LEU A 18 -8.40 -3.38 -4.63
N ALA A 19 -8.17 -2.26 -5.32
CA ALA A 19 -6.95 -2.03 -6.08
C ALA A 19 -5.71 -1.98 -5.18
N VAL A 20 -4.62 -2.58 -5.65
CA VAL A 20 -3.32 -2.59 -4.96
C VAL A 20 -2.31 -1.76 -5.74
N TRP A 21 -1.66 -0.81 -5.08
CA TRP A 21 -0.52 -0.08 -5.61
C TRP A 21 0.76 -0.55 -4.93
N ALA A 22 1.75 -0.93 -5.72
CA ALA A 22 3.01 -1.52 -5.27
C ALA A 22 4.17 -0.54 -5.43
N TYR A 23 4.78 -0.14 -4.31
CA TYR A 23 5.96 0.74 -4.31
C TYR A 23 7.22 -0.07 -4.02
N GLN A 24 8.16 -0.13 -4.95
CA GLN A 24 9.39 -0.90 -4.87
C GLN A 24 10.62 0.04 -4.94
N PRO A 25 11.62 -0.09 -4.04
CA PRO A 25 12.79 0.77 -4.05
C PRO A 25 13.70 0.51 -5.27
N PHE A 26 13.93 -0.76 -5.66
CA PHE A 26 14.72 -1.15 -6.84
C PHE A 26 14.42 -2.60 -7.26
N PRO A 27 14.66 -3.01 -8.52
CA PRO A 27 14.28 -4.32 -9.07
C PRO A 27 14.79 -5.53 -8.26
N GLU A 28 16.04 -5.49 -7.81
CA GLU A 28 16.74 -6.60 -7.15
C GLU A 28 16.45 -6.70 -5.65
N GLN A 29 15.45 -5.98 -5.12
CA GLN A 29 15.13 -5.98 -3.69
C GLN A 29 14.92 -7.41 -3.14
N THR A 30 14.40 -8.30 -3.98
CA THR A 30 14.08 -9.68 -3.61
C THR A 30 15.27 -10.64 -3.65
N ALA A 31 16.48 -10.20 -4.03
CA ALA A 31 17.62 -11.08 -4.24
C ALA A 31 18.01 -11.90 -2.99
N LYS A 32 17.71 -11.39 -1.80
CA LYS A 32 17.97 -12.08 -0.51
C LYS A 32 16.74 -12.76 0.10
N PHE A 33 15.59 -12.71 -0.58
CA PHE A 33 14.35 -13.30 -0.09
C PHE A 33 14.36 -14.82 -0.28
N THR A 34 13.63 -15.55 0.56
CA THR A 34 13.38 -16.98 0.35
C THR A 34 12.55 -17.18 -0.92
N SER A 35 12.59 -18.37 -1.53
CA SER A 35 11.80 -18.65 -2.74
C SER A 35 10.29 -18.43 -2.55
N ALA A 36 9.76 -18.69 -1.34
CA ALA A 36 8.38 -18.41 -1.01
C ALA A 36 8.08 -16.90 -1.03
N GLN A 37 8.95 -16.10 -0.41
CA GLN A 37 8.84 -14.63 -0.41
C GLN A 37 9.00 -14.04 -1.81
N GLN A 38 9.89 -14.58 -2.64
CA GLN A 38 10.05 -14.15 -4.03
C GLN A 38 8.79 -14.41 -4.85
N ARG A 39 8.19 -15.61 -4.73
CA ARG A 39 6.92 -15.95 -5.39
C ARG A 39 5.79 -15.03 -4.93
N GLU A 40 5.68 -14.78 -3.64
CA GLU A 40 4.64 -13.91 -3.10
C GLU A 40 4.81 -12.46 -3.59
N HIS A 41 6.04 -11.95 -3.60
CA HIS A 41 6.33 -10.64 -4.16
C HIS A 41 6.00 -10.54 -5.65
N ALA A 42 6.35 -11.57 -6.45
CA ALA A 42 6.01 -11.61 -7.87
C ALA A 42 4.50 -11.60 -8.10
N ARG A 43 3.75 -12.42 -7.33
CA ARG A 43 2.29 -12.47 -7.37
C ARG A 43 1.66 -11.11 -7.05
N ILE A 44 2.13 -10.42 -6.00
CA ILE A 44 1.62 -9.09 -5.64
C ILE A 44 1.92 -8.07 -6.75
N ARG A 45 3.11 -8.12 -7.38
CA ARG A 45 3.45 -7.24 -8.51
C ARG A 45 2.54 -7.46 -9.71
N GLU A 46 2.18 -8.71 -9.99
CA GLU A 46 1.33 -9.09 -11.11
C GLU A 46 -0.11 -8.58 -10.95
N ILE A 47 -0.64 -8.61 -9.72
CA ILE A 47 -2.02 -8.16 -9.44
C ILE A 47 -2.13 -6.66 -9.14
N ALA A 48 -1.01 -5.95 -8.96
CA ALA A 48 -1.03 -4.53 -8.65
C ALA A 48 -1.50 -3.71 -9.86
N GLU A 49 -2.47 -2.83 -9.66
CA GLU A 49 -2.96 -1.90 -10.70
C GLU A 49 -1.86 -0.89 -11.09
N ARG A 50 -0.98 -0.57 -10.14
CA ARG A 50 0.15 0.33 -10.35
C ARG A 50 1.39 -0.21 -9.65
N VAL A 51 2.52 -0.22 -10.36
CA VAL A 51 3.84 -0.52 -9.80
C VAL A 51 4.74 0.70 -9.96
N VAL A 52 5.22 1.26 -8.86
CA VAL A 52 6.19 2.36 -8.83
C VAL A 52 7.54 1.81 -8.40
N VAL A 53 8.56 1.97 -9.23
CA VAL A 53 9.95 1.58 -8.92
C VAL A 53 10.78 2.86 -8.76
N VAL A 54 11.44 3.04 -7.61
CA VAL A 54 12.13 4.30 -7.27
C VAL A 54 13.45 4.46 -8.02
N GLY A 55 14.25 3.40 -8.12
CA GLY A 55 15.54 3.43 -8.81
C GLY A 55 15.87 2.12 -9.51
N ASP A 56 16.88 2.14 -10.37
CA ASP A 56 17.31 1.03 -11.21
C ASP A 56 18.28 0.05 -10.52
N ARG A 57 18.81 0.44 -9.35
CA ARG A 57 19.79 -0.34 -8.58
C ARG A 57 19.67 -0.10 -7.08
N PHE A 58 20.39 -0.90 -6.31
CA PHE A 58 20.48 -0.71 -4.86
C PHE A 58 21.05 0.67 -4.51
N ALA A 59 20.30 1.45 -3.74
CA ALA A 59 20.78 2.61 -3.00
C ALA A 59 19.94 2.78 -1.72
N TRP A 60 20.59 3.10 -0.60
CA TRP A 60 19.90 3.28 0.67
C TRP A 60 18.82 4.35 0.62
N GLY A 61 19.05 5.43 -0.14
CA GLY A 61 18.06 6.49 -0.34
C GLY A 61 16.76 6.02 -0.99
N HIS A 62 16.79 4.97 -1.81
CA HIS A 62 15.58 4.47 -2.48
C HIS A 62 14.54 3.91 -1.51
N PHE A 63 14.94 3.39 -0.35
CA PHE A 63 13.98 2.95 0.67
C PHE A 63 13.20 4.11 1.26
N ASP A 64 13.90 5.21 1.54
CA ASP A 64 13.30 6.41 2.14
C ASP A 64 12.39 7.13 1.14
N THR A 65 12.85 7.30 -0.10
CA THR A 65 12.04 7.86 -1.19
C THR A 65 10.81 6.99 -1.47
N ARG A 66 10.93 5.66 -1.40
CA ARG A 66 9.80 4.73 -1.54
C ARG A 66 8.75 4.98 -0.46
N ASP A 67 9.17 5.12 0.79
CA ASP A 67 8.26 5.37 1.91
C ASP A 67 7.59 6.75 1.76
N ALA A 68 8.33 7.78 1.34
CA ALA A 68 7.79 9.12 1.10
C ALA A 68 6.69 9.11 0.01
N LEU A 69 6.94 8.50 -1.15
CA LEU A 69 5.97 8.41 -2.25
C LEU A 69 4.71 7.66 -1.84
N MET A 70 4.86 6.53 -1.15
CA MET A 70 3.74 5.73 -0.68
C MET A 70 2.87 6.47 0.34
N ILE A 71 3.49 7.26 1.22
CA ILE A 71 2.78 8.04 2.24
C ILE A 71 2.10 9.26 1.62
N ASP A 72 2.72 9.89 0.62
CA ASP A 72 2.14 11.07 -0.04
C ASP A 72 0.88 10.73 -0.84
N ASP A 73 0.90 9.59 -1.55
CA ASP A 73 -0.25 9.07 -2.30
C ASP A 73 -1.40 8.55 -1.38
N ALA A 74 -1.19 8.46 -0.07
CA ALA A 74 -2.15 7.90 0.88
C ALA A 74 -2.98 8.98 1.61
N HIS A 75 -4.30 8.76 1.69
CA HIS A 75 -5.20 9.56 2.53
C HIS A 75 -5.10 9.21 4.03
N ALA A 76 -4.77 7.96 4.33
CA ALA A 76 -4.55 7.47 5.69
C ALA A 76 -3.47 6.38 5.67
N ILE A 77 -2.69 6.29 6.75
CA ILE A 77 -1.61 5.32 6.91
C ILE A 77 -2.03 4.27 7.92
N ILE A 78 -1.87 2.99 7.58
CA ILE A 78 -1.98 1.89 8.56
C ILE A 78 -0.58 1.48 9.01
N ALA A 79 -0.29 1.70 10.29
CA ALA A 79 0.97 1.36 10.92
C ALA A 79 0.82 0.13 11.81
N VAL A 80 1.33 -1.02 11.36
CA VAL A 80 1.38 -2.26 12.15
C VAL A 80 2.74 -2.36 12.83
N ARG A 81 2.79 -2.26 14.16
CA ARG A 81 4.05 -2.43 14.90
C ARG A 81 3.85 -2.85 16.36
N ASP A 82 4.93 -3.36 16.92
CA ASP A 82 5.13 -3.47 18.36
C ASP A 82 5.60 -2.10 18.91
N PRO A 83 4.88 -1.49 19.87
CA PRO A 83 5.30 -0.22 20.47
C PRO A 83 6.58 -0.35 21.31
N GLY A 84 6.93 -1.55 21.78
CA GLY A 84 8.18 -1.80 22.52
C GLY A 84 9.45 -1.71 21.65
N ARG A 85 9.30 -1.67 20.32
CA ARG A 85 10.40 -1.44 19.37
C ARG A 85 10.39 0.02 18.92
N ASP A 86 11.32 0.82 19.42
CA ASP A 86 11.40 2.27 19.21
C ASP A 86 12.28 2.70 18.02
N SER A 87 12.80 1.74 17.25
CA SER A 87 13.67 1.98 16.10
C SER A 87 13.28 1.10 14.90
N GLY A 88 13.72 1.49 13.71
CA GLY A 88 13.49 0.79 12.45
C GLY A 88 12.77 1.63 11.40
N GLY A 89 12.67 1.09 10.18
CA GLY A 89 12.15 1.81 9.01
C GLY A 89 10.75 2.38 9.22
N THR A 90 9.82 1.59 9.76
CA THR A 90 8.46 2.06 10.06
C THR A 90 8.44 3.21 11.06
N VAL A 91 9.28 3.17 12.11
CA VAL A 91 9.33 4.25 13.11
C VAL A 91 9.86 5.53 12.47
N SER A 92 10.96 5.42 11.72
CA SER A 92 11.55 6.54 11.01
C SER A 92 10.60 7.16 9.98
N ALA A 93 9.90 6.34 9.19
CA ALA A 93 8.96 6.80 8.18
C ALA A 93 7.77 7.54 8.80
N LEU A 94 7.18 7.00 9.87
CA LEU A 94 6.07 7.65 10.57
C LEU A 94 6.48 8.98 11.19
N ALA A 95 7.63 9.01 11.87
CA ALA A 95 8.13 10.24 12.50
C ALA A 95 8.43 11.33 11.47
N ARG A 96 8.96 10.96 10.30
CA ARG A 96 9.36 11.90 9.25
C ARG A 96 8.19 12.39 8.40
N TYR A 97 7.28 11.50 8.00
CA TYR A 97 6.30 11.78 6.95
C TYR A 97 4.85 11.88 7.44
N CYS A 98 4.54 11.39 8.65
CA CYS A 98 3.18 11.38 9.18
C CYS A 98 2.83 12.42 10.29
N PRO A 99 3.61 13.47 10.64
CA PRO A 99 3.21 14.42 11.69
C PRO A 99 1.83 15.09 11.47
N ALA A 100 1.35 15.19 10.24
CA ALA A 100 0.07 15.80 9.89
C ALA A 100 -0.83 14.85 9.06
N ARG A 101 -0.59 13.54 9.15
CA ARG A 101 -1.36 12.54 8.40
C ARG A 101 -2.18 11.67 9.36
N THR A 102 -3.37 11.26 8.92
CA THR A 102 -4.18 10.28 9.65
C THR A 102 -3.46 8.94 9.72
N VAL A 103 -3.28 8.42 10.93
CA VAL A 103 -2.62 7.13 11.16
C VAL A 103 -3.54 6.21 11.96
N ILE A 104 -3.82 5.04 11.39
CA ILE A 104 -4.42 3.89 12.05
C ILE A 104 -3.28 3.03 12.60
N LYS A 105 -3.16 2.97 13.92
CA LYS A 105 -2.10 2.28 14.66
C LYS A 105 -2.59 0.90 15.10
N VAL A 106 -1.95 -0.18 14.63
CA VAL A 106 -2.24 -1.58 15.03
C VAL A 106 -1.11 -2.11 15.92
N ASN A 107 -1.45 -2.37 17.18
CA ASN A 107 -0.51 -2.77 18.23
C ASN A 107 -0.47 -4.28 18.25
N THR A 108 0.62 -4.87 17.75
CA THR A 108 0.72 -6.33 17.66
C THR A 108 0.89 -7.00 19.02
N ALA A 109 1.49 -6.31 19.99
CA ALA A 109 1.69 -6.83 21.34
C ALA A 109 0.38 -6.87 22.13
N ALA A 110 -0.39 -5.78 22.10
CA ALA A 110 -1.66 -5.66 22.83
C ALA A 110 -2.89 -6.11 22.01
N ARG A 111 -2.72 -6.44 20.72
CA ARG A 111 -3.81 -6.72 19.77
C ARG A 111 -4.86 -5.61 19.72
N HIS A 112 -4.40 -4.37 19.76
CA HIS A 112 -5.23 -3.18 19.87
C HIS A 112 -5.09 -2.27 18.66
N THR A 113 -6.19 -1.72 18.15
CA THR A 113 -6.19 -0.79 17.02
C THR A 113 -6.73 0.58 17.44
N SER A 114 -6.03 1.65 17.07
CA SER A 114 -6.45 3.04 17.32
C SER A 114 -6.31 3.89 16.07
N ILE A 115 -7.00 5.02 16.01
CA ILE A 115 -6.89 6.00 14.93
C ILE A 115 -6.55 7.37 15.52
N ALA A 116 -5.67 8.11 14.86
CA ALA A 116 -5.32 9.47 15.20
C ALA A 116 -5.21 10.32 13.92
N SER A 117 -5.62 11.59 13.99
CA SER A 117 -5.51 12.54 12.87
C SER A 117 -4.07 12.98 12.56
N ALA A 118 -3.13 12.69 13.45
CA ALA A 118 -1.73 13.01 13.33
C ALA A 118 -0.86 11.94 14.02
N TYR A 119 0.31 11.64 13.45
CA TYR A 119 1.29 10.80 14.13
C TYR A 119 2.03 11.58 15.21
N THR A 120 1.85 11.17 16.46
CA THR A 120 2.71 11.56 17.57
C THR A 120 3.73 10.46 17.88
N HIS A 121 5.00 10.85 17.90
CA HIS A 121 6.08 9.99 18.38
C HIS A 121 6.06 9.99 19.91
N GLY A 122 5.58 8.91 20.49
CA GLY A 122 5.47 8.72 21.94
C GLY A 122 5.06 7.29 22.25
N PRO A 123 5.09 6.89 23.53
CA PRO A 123 4.53 5.61 23.94
C PRO A 123 3.09 5.55 23.43
N TRP A 124 2.72 4.42 22.83
CA TRP A 124 1.31 4.19 22.50
C TRP A 124 0.58 4.11 23.83
N SER A 125 0.01 5.23 24.23
CA SER A 125 -0.81 5.33 25.43
C SER A 125 -1.88 4.26 25.31
N ASP A 126 -1.89 3.33 26.25
CA ASP A 126 -2.93 2.33 26.35
C ASP A 126 -4.27 3.06 26.50
N PRO A 127 -5.17 2.98 25.51
CA PRO A 127 -6.46 3.64 25.60
C PRO A 127 -7.38 3.00 26.64
N SER A 128 -7.00 1.86 27.25
CA SER A 128 -7.68 1.37 28.46
C SER A 128 -7.67 2.42 29.60
N ALA A 129 -6.72 3.35 29.58
CA ALA A 129 -6.65 4.46 30.54
C ALA A 129 -7.56 5.66 30.20
N ARG A 130 -8.19 5.70 29.01
CA ARG A 130 -9.07 6.80 28.57
C ARG A 130 -10.23 6.26 27.74
N HIS A 131 -11.25 5.72 28.40
CA HIS A 131 -12.53 5.46 27.76
C HIS A 131 -13.30 6.77 27.54
N ASP A 132 -13.09 7.39 26.38
CA ASP A 132 -14.19 8.03 25.64
C ASP A 132 -14.37 7.20 24.38
N ALA A 133 -15.36 6.31 24.42
CA ALA A 133 -15.68 5.41 23.33
C ALA A 133 -16.26 6.20 22.16
N VAL A 134 -15.42 6.64 21.24
CA VAL A 134 -15.88 7.01 19.90
C VAL A 134 -16.18 5.69 19.18
N THR A 135 -17.45 5.31 19.15
CA THR A 135 -17.94 4.14 18.43
C THR A 135 -17.46 4.22 16.98
N GLY A 136 -16.94 3.13 16.43
CA GLY A 136 -16.20 3.11 15.15
C GLY A 136 -16.89 3.76 13.95
N ARG A 137 -18.20 4.04 14.00
CA ARG A 137 -18.93 4.80 12.99
C ARG A 137 -18.62 6.31 13.02
N GLN A 138 -18.48 6.93 14.20
CA GLN A 138 -18.18 8.36 14.34
C GLN A 138 -16.75 8.72 13.90
N ALA A 139 -15.80 7.80 14.08
CA ALA A 139 -14.42 8.01 13.62
C ALA A 139 -14.30 7.97 12.09
N ILE A 140 -15.10 7.13 11.42
CA ILE A 140 -15.12 7.05 9.96
C ILE A 140 -15.72 8.34 9.38
N ASP A 141 -16.83 8.82 9.93
CA ASP A 141 -17.50 10.06 9.46
C ASP A 141 -16.66 11.33 9.72
N ALA A 142 -15.82 11.34 10.76
CA ALA A 142 -14.90 12.45 11.04
C ALA A 142 -13.67 12.48 10.14
N VAL A 143 -13.21 11.31 9.66
CA VAL A 143 -12.05 11.18 8.77
C VAL A 143 -12.46 11.26 7.29
N PHE A 144 -13.66 10.79 6.96
CA PHE A 144 -14.26 10.83 5.64
C PHE A 144 -15.65 11.47 5.74
N PRO A 145 -15.74 12.81 5.81
CA PRO A 145 -17.03 13.47 5.87
C PRO A 145 -17.87 13.05 4.65
N ALA A 146 -19.04 12.47 4.92
CA ALA A 146 -20.03 12.11 3.94
C ALA A 146 -20.39 13.38 3.13
N GLY A 147 -19.82 13.50 1.93
CA GLY A 147 -19.94 14.72 1.12
C GLY A 147 -18.77 15.00 0.18
N THR A 148 -17.62 14.34 0.33
CA THR A 148 -16.59 14.39 -0.72
C THR A 148 -17.02 13.49 -1.86
N ALA A 149 -17.92 14.00 -2.70
CA ALA A 149 -18.24 13.41 -3.98
C ALA A 149 -16.93 13.23 -4.74
N CYS A 150 -16.53 11.97 -4.94
CA CYS A 150 -15.50 11.61 -5.88
C CYS A 150 -16.03 12.08 -7.25
N THR A 151 -15.61 13.26 -7.69
CA THR A 151 -15.93 13.74 -9.04
C THR A 151 -15.38 12.71 -10.00
N SER A 152 -16.31 12.00 -10.62
CA SER A 152 -16.13 11.05 -11.71
C SER A 152 -14.94 11.42 -12.59
N ARG A 153 -14.01 10.46 -12.76
CA ARG A 153 -13.00 10.50 -13.82
C ARG A 153 -13.69 10.80 -15.15
N PRO A 154 -13.30 11.84 -15.89
CA PRO A 154 -13.53 11.87 -17.32
C PRO A 154 -12.50 10.92 -17.91
N ASP A 155 -12.91 9.73 -18.37
CA ASP A 155 -12.26 8.91 -19.41
C ASP A 155 -12.74 7.44 -19.30
N ASP A 156 -14.07 7.22 -19.39
CA ASP A 156 -14.60 5.98 -19.95
C ASP A 156 -14.84 6.21 -21.44
N ALA A 157 -13.76 6.41 -22.18
CA ALA A 157 -13.78 6.25 -23.63
C ALA A 157 -13.65 4.75 -23.90
N ALA A 158 -14.76 4.13 -24.32
CA ALA A 158 -14.81 2.74 -24.73
C ALA A 158 -13.67 2.41 -25.73
N PRO A 159 -12.95 1.29 -25.59
CA PRO A 159 -11.96 0.89 -26.57
C PRO A 159 -12.65 0.61 -27.91
N ALA A 160 -12.18 1.28 -28.97
CA ALA A 160 -12.60 1.03 -30.33
C ALA A 160 -12.30 -0.43 -30.70
N THR A 161 -13.35 -1.19 -30.99
CA THR A 161 -13.28 -2.55 -31.50
C THR A 161 -12.57 -2.54 -32.86
N THR A 162 -11.30 -2.95 -32.90
CA THR A 162 -10.61 -3.20 -34.17
C THR A 162 -11.16 -4.47 -34.81
N PRO A 163 -11.57 -4.44 -36.10
CA PRO A 163 -12.05 -5.62 -36.79
C PRO A 163 -10.92 -6.63 -37.01
N HIS A 164 -11.21 -7.88 -36.68
CA HIS A 164 -10.34 -9.03 -36.92
C HIS A 164 -10.17 -9.20 -38.43
N THR A 165 -8.99 -8.88 -38.97
CA THR A 165 -8.65 -9.20 -40.37
C THR A 165 -8.20 -10.65 -40.42
N THR A 166 -9.01 -11.50 -41.05
CA THR A 166 -8.66 -12.88 -41.37
C THR A 166 -7.53 -12.88 -42.42
N PRO A 167 -6.40 -13.56 -42.19
CA PRO A 167 -5.36 -13.69 -43.22
C PRO A 167 -5.86 -14.58 -44.38
N PRO A 168 -5.45 -14.28 -45.63
CA PRO A 168 -5.81 -15.10 -46.78
C PRO A 168 -5.17 -16.49 -46.69
N PRO A 169 -5.78 -17.51 -47.33
CA PRO A 169 -5.24 -18.86 -47.35
C PRO A 169 -3.89 -18.91 -48.08
N ASP A 170 -2.96 -19.60 -47.46
CA ASP A 170 -1.62 -19.88 -47.95
C ASP A 170 -1.69 -20.66 -49.27
N SER A 171 -1.27 -20.02 -50.36
CA SER A 171 -1.20 -20.62 -51.69
C SER A 171 0.19 -21.21 -51.84
N GLY A 172 0.30 -22.52 -51.59
CA GLY A 172 1.56 -23.26 -51.61
C GLY A 172 2.34 -23.13 -52.91
N ILE A 173 3.65 -23.31 -52.80
CA ILE A 173 4.54 -23.63 -53.92
C ILE A 173 5.54 -24.69 -53.41
N ASP A 174 5.32 -25.93 -53.86
CA ASP A 174 6.32 -27.01 -53.88
C ASP A 174 7.39 -26.71 -54.95
N PRO A 175 8.65 -27.06 -54.66
CA PRO A 175 9.53 -27.66 -55.66
C PRO A 175 10.00 -29.08 -55.30
#